data_AF-A0A6L9J6D3-F1
#
_entry.id   AF-A0A6L9J6D3-F1
#
_cell.length_a   1.000
_cell.length_b   1.000
_cell.length_c   1.000
_cell.angle_alpha   90.00
_cell.angle_beta   90.00
_cell.angle_gamma   90.00
#
_symmetry.space_group_name_H-M   'P 1'
#
loop_
_entity.id
_entity.type
_entity.pdbx_description
1 polymer ?
#
loop_
_entity_poly.entity_id
_entity_poly.type
_entity_poly.pdbx_seq_one_letter_code
_entity_poly.pdbx_strand_id
1 'polypeptide(L)' 'TVTEEGTEAAGATALMLGGGPGPETLDEPFRADRPFIFAIMDKYTGAVLFVGRVLNPVG' A
#
# COMPACT_ATOMS: atom_id res chain seq x y z
N THR A 1 11.91 -9.15 4.31
CA THR A 1 10.59 -9.76 4.09
C THR A 1 9.55 -8.68 4.28
N VAL A 2 8.52 -8.64 3.44
CA VAL A 2 7.39 -7.71 3.59
C VAL A 2 6.22 -8.55 4.08
N THR A 3 5.68 -8.21 5.24
CA THR A 3 4.54 -8.88 5.86
C THR A 3 3.48 -7.84 6.22
N GLU A 4 2.29 -8.29 6.57
CA GLU A 4 1.24 -7.43 7.13
C GLU A 4 1.72 -6.74 8.41
N GLU A 5 2.65 -7.36 9.14
CA GLU A 5 3.39 -6.80 10.27
C GLU A 5 4.57 -5.90 9.86
N GLY A 6 4.42 -5.07 8.82
CA GLY A 6 5.31 -3.91 8.68
C GLY A 6 5.32 -3.07 9.97
N THR A 7 6.21 -2.07 10.10
CA THR A 7 6.34 -1.24 11.32
C THR A 7 5.05 -0.58 11.81
N GLU A 8 3.98 -0.56 11.00
CA GLU A 8 2.61 -0.47 11.51
C GLU A 8 1.67 -0.97 10.42
N ALA A 9 0.90 -2.03 10.70
CA ALA A 9 -0.23 -2.47 9.88
C ALA A 9 -1.40 -1.46 9.97
N ALA A 10 -1.14 -0.17 9.79
CA ALA A 10 -2.10 0.91 9.94
C ALA A 10 -2.96 1.04 8.69
N GLY A 11 -3.84 0.06 8.46
CA GLY A 11 -4.74 0.07 7.32
C GLY A 11 -5.94 -0.87 7.41
N ALA A 12 -6.14 -1.60 8.52
CA ALA A 12 -7.32 -2.44 8.70
C ALA A 12 -8.52 -1.67 9.29
N THR A 13 -8.69 -0.38 8.97
CA THR A 13 -9.93 0.33 9.29
C THR A 13 -10.96 0.08 8.19
N ALA A 14 -11.42 -1.16 8.08
CA ALA A 14 -12.66 -1.45 7.37
C ALA A 14 -13.80 -0.84 8.19
N LEU A 15 -14.15 0.42 7.90
CA LEU A 15 -15.44 0.96 8.29
C LEU A 15 -16.51 0.08 7.62
N MET A 16 -16.95 -0.96 8.32
CA MET A 16 -18.24 -1.63 8.10
C MET A 16 -19.33 -0.64 8.52
N LEU A 17 -19.39 0.54 7.89
CA LEU A 17 -20.44 1.52 8.13
C LEU A 17 -21.54 1.25 7.12
N GLY A 18 -22.68 0.82 7.63
CA GLY A 18 -23.78 0.31 6.85
C GLY A 18 -24.40 1.30 5.86
N GLY A 19 -25.01 0.72 4.82
CA GLY A 19 -26.38 1.05 4.41
C GLY A 19 -26.71 2.47 3.97
N GLY A 20 -25.77 3.23 3.38
CA GLY A 20 -26.08 4.50 2.74
C GLY A 20 -25.06 4.84 1.64
N PRO A 21 -25.46 5.54 0.56
CA PRO A 21 -24.51 6.00 -0.44
C PRO A 21 -23.68 7.12 0.19
N GLY A 22 -22.51 6.75 0.71
CA GLY A 22 -21.43 7.71 0.96
C GLY A 22 -20.98 8.36 -0.35
N PRO A 23 -20.23 9.47 -0.31
CA PRO A 23 -19.65 10.05 -1.52
C PRO A 23 -18.94 8.93 -2.28
N GLU A 24 -19.28 8.74 -3.55
CA GLU A 24 -18.58 7.80 -4.43
C GLU A 24 -17.14 8.32 -4.59
N THR A 25 -16.28 8.00 -3.63
CA THR A 25 -14.86 7.98 -3.90
C THR A 25 -14.69 6.79 -4.82
N LEU A 26 -14.58 7.10 -6.11
CA LEU A 26 -14.09 6.17 -7.13
C LEU A 26 -12.60 5.90 -6.82
N ASP A 27 -12.32 5.34 -5.65
CA ASP A 27 -11.01 4.80 -5.34
C ASP A 27 -10.93 3.49 -6.11
N GLU A 28 -10.45 3.57 -7.35
CA GLU A 28 -10.10 2.37 -8.09
C GLU A 28 -9.14 1.55 -7.22
N PRO A 29 -9.42 0.25 -7.02
CA PRO A 29 -8.63 -0.56 -6.11
C PRO A 29 -7.20 -0.65 -6.64
N PHE A 30 -6.23 -0.23 -5.83
CA PHE A 30 -4.82 -0.46 -6.12
C PHE A 30 -4.51 -1.95 -6.01
N ARG A 31 -4.19 -2.59 -7.14
CA ARG A 31 -3.82 -4.01 -7.23
C ARG A 31 -2.35 -4.13 -7.66
N ALA A 32 -1.49 -4.59 -6.76
CA ALA A 32 -0.09 -4.91 -7.03
C ALA A 32 0.10 -6.39 -7.42
N ASP A 33 -0.71 -6.88 -8.37
CA ASP A 33 -0.75 -8.29 -8.82
C ASP A 33 0.12 -8.57 -10.06
N ARG A 34 0.95 -7.61 -10.46
CA ARG A 34 1.86 -7.65 -11.59
C ARG A 34 3.17 -6.92 -11.24
N PRO A 35 4.25 -7.05 -12.03
CA PRO A 35 5.52 -6.42 -11.70
C PRO A 35 5.40 -4.92 -11.40
N PHE A 36 6.04 -4.49 -10.31
CA PHE A 36 6.00 -3.11 -9.82
C PHE A 36 7.36 -2.64 -9.29
N ILE A 37 7.51 -1.33 -9.18
CA ILE A 37 8.67 -0.66 -8.59
C ILE A 37 8.25 -0.10 -7.23
N PHE A 38 9.15 -0.11 -6.25
CA PHE A 38 8.94 0.50 -4.95
C PHE A 38 10.14 1.34 -4.53
N ALA A 39 9.87 2.33 -3.69
CA ALA A 39 10.90 3.11 -3.01
C ALA A 39 10.51 3.31 -1.54
N ILE A 40 11.48 3.21 -0.65
CA ILE A 40 11.34 3.58 0.76
C ILE A 40 12.09 4.90 0.91
N MET A 41 11.41 5.94 1.36
CA MET A 41 11.93 7.29 1.41
C MET A 41 11.76 7.87 2.80
N ASP A 42 12.72 8.69 3.21
CA ASP A 42 12.52 9.59 4.35
C ASP A 42 11.56 10.72 3.94
N LYS A 43 10.46 10.87 4.68
CA LYS A 43 9.36 11.78 4.32
C LYS A 43 9.75 13.25 4.41
N TYR A 44 10.70 13.61 5.29
CA TYR A 44 11.03 15.01 5.58
C TYR A 44 12.15 15.54 4.70
N THR A 45 13.13 14.71 4.40
CA THR A 45 14.30 15.04 3.57
C THR A 45 14.12 14.62 2.11
N GLY A 46 13.19 13.70 1.83
CA GLY A 46 13.01 13.11 0.51
C GLY A 46 14.13 12.13 0.13
N ALA A 47 15.01 11.77 1.07
CA ALA A 47 16.10 10.85 0.81
C ALA A 47 15.56 9.45 0.47
N VAL A 48 16.03 8.86 -0.63
CA VAL A 48 15.72 7.48 -0.99
C VAL A 48 16.58 6.56 -0.13
N LEU A 49 15.93 5.80 0.75
CA LEU A 49 16.60 4.84 1.63
C LEU A 49 16.77 3.51 0.90
N PHE A 50 15.75 3.09 0.15
CA PHE A 50 15.78 1.87 -0.67
C PHE A 50 14.98 2.07 -1.94
N VAL A 51 15.39 1.41 -3.03
CA VAL A 51 14.64 1.36 -4.29
C VAL A 51 14.79 -0.02 -4.91
N GLY A 52 13.71 -0.55 -5.49
CA GLY A 52 13.73 -1.87 -6.08
C GLY A 52 12.55 -2.15 -6.99
N ARG A 53 12.57 -3.33 -7.62
CA ARG A 53 11.48 -3.85 -8.43
C ARG A 53 11.12 -5.25 -7.98
N VAL A 54 9.83 -5.57 -7.99
CA VAL A 54 9.31 -6.91 -7.76
C VAL A 54 8.85 -7.45 -9.10
N LEU A 55 9.49 -8.51 -9.58
CA LEU A 55 9.11 -9.20 -10.81
C LEU A 55 8.24 -10.43 -10.53
N ASN A 56 8.50 -11.10 -9.41
CA ASN A 56 7.71 -12.21 -8.89
C ASN A 56 7.70 -12.13 -7.35
N PRO A 57 6.54 -11.94 -6.70
CA PRO A 57 6.45 -11.86 -5.25
C PRO A 57 6.47 -13.22 -4.54
N VAL A 58 6.35 -14.35 -5.26
CA VAL A 58 6.28 -15.72 -4.68
C VAL A 58 7.67 -16.36 -4.50
N GLY A 59 8.62 -15.58 -3.99
CA GLY A 59 9.98 -16.06 -3.68
C GLY A 59 10.03 -16.96 -2.47
#